data_AF-A0A954T6F6-F1
#
_entry.id   AF-A0A954T6F6-F1
#
_cell.length_a   1.000
_cell.length_b   1.000
_cell.length_c   1.000
_cell.angle_alpha   90.00
_cell.angle_beta   90.00
_cell.angle_gamma   90.00
#
_symmetry.space_group_name_H-M   'P 1'
#
loop_
_entity.id
_entity.type
_entity.pdbx_description
1 polymer ?
#
loop_
_entity_poly.entity_id
_entity_poly.type
_entity_poly.pdbx_seq_one_letter_code
_entity_poly.pdbx_strand_id
1 'polypeptide(L)'
;MNRCVQPVKELRQQQLAPKGLERSQVRKLLREIELRQDVRSIAIFSLFLYTGCRVGDLVSLELSDVMIGDRSGSVVFRYGKGNKQRSVPLPLPARRTLQAWLEIRPPAESLHVFVGE
;
A
#
# COMPACT_ATOMS: atom_id res chain seq x y z
N MET A 1 41.04 8.16 -43.58
CA MET A 1 39.94 7.38 -42.98
C MET A 1 40.10 7.40 -41.46
N ASN A 2 39.35 8.23 -40.74
CA ASN A 2 39.25 8.15 -39.28
C ASN A 2 37.80 8.49 -38.92
N ARG A 3 36.97 7.48 -38.63
CA ARG A 3 35.63 7.72 -38.06
C ARG A 3 35.83 7.98 -36.57
N CYS A 4 35.46 9.18 -36.15
CA CYS A 4 35.42 9.56 -34.75
C CYS A 4 34.27 8.77 -34.07
N VAL A 5 34.62 7.91 -33.13
CA VAL A 5 33.63 7.13 -32.35
C VAL A 5 33.01 8.08 -31.32
N GLN A 6 31.68 8.19 -31.32
CA GLN A 6 30.97 8.97 -30.30
C GLN A 6 31.01 8.22 -28.96
N PRO A 7 31.25 8.91 -27.83
CA PRO A 7 31.26 8.27 -26.53
C PRO A 7 29.86 7.74 -26.19
N VAL A 8 29.79 6.46 -25.85
CA VAL A 8 28.55 5.82 -25.38
C VAL A 8 28.20 6.41 -24.02
N LYS A 9 26.94 6.85 -23.87
CA LYS A 9 26.41 7.35 -22.60
C LYS A 9 26.54 6.25 -21.54
N GLU A 10 27.39 6.46 -20.53
CA GLU A 10 27.50 5.55 -19.39
C GLU A 10 26.12 5.32 -18.78
N LEU A 11 25.73 4.05 -18.70
CA LEU A 11 24.55 3.63 -17.96
C LEU A 11 24.84 3.88 -16.48
N ARG A 12 24.26 4.93 -15.90
CA ARG A 12 24.29 5.15 -14.45
C ARG A 12 23.83 3.88 -13.76
N GLN A 13 24.72 3.26 -12.98
CA GLN A 13 24.36 2.11 -12.17
C GLN A 13 23.23 2.52 -11.23
N GLN A 14 22.08 1.87 -11.38
CA GLN A 14 20.94 2.12 -10.53
C GLN A 14 21.29 1.60 -9.13
N GLN A 15 21.31 2.49 -8.14
CA GLN A 15 21.44 2.06 -6.75
C GLN A 15 20.31 1.07 -6.45
N LEU A 16 20.69 -0.11 -5.97
CA LEU A 16 19.73 -1.14 -5.58
C LEU A 16 18.92 -0.62 -4.40
N ALA A 17 17.61 -0.86 -4.44
CA ALA A 17 16.75 -0.59 -3.30
C ALA A 17 17.28 -1.33 -2.05
N PRO A 18 17.10 -0.76 -0.85
CA PRO A 18 17.40 -1.47 0.39
C PRO A 18 16.73 -2.86 0.40
N LYS A 19 17.38 -3.83 1.03
CA LYS A 19 16.75 -5.14 1.24
C LYS A 19 15.46 -4.95 2.05
N GLY A 20 14.46 -5.78 1.74
CA GLY A 20 13.18 -5.77 2.44
C GLY A 20 13.35 -5.98 3.95
N LEU A 21 12.31 -5.61 4.70
CA LEU A 21 12.33 -5.73 6.16
C LEU A 21 12.34 -7.20 6.60
N GLU A 22 13.18 -7.50 7.58
CA GLU A 22 13.15 -8.77 8.30
C GLU A 22 11.87 -8.88 9.14
N ARG A 23 11.44 -10.12 9.41
CA ARG A 23 10.22 -10.37 10.20
C ARG A 23 10.25 -9.70 11.57
N SER A 24 11.42 -9.61 12.20
CA SER A 24 11.60 -8.91 13.49
C SER A 24 11.43 -7.39 13.36
N GLN A 25 11.91 -6.80 12.26
CA GLN A 25 11.77 -5.38 11.98
C GLN A 25 10.31 -5.02 11.68
N VAL A 26 9.59 -5.86 10.92
CA VAL A 26 8.14 -5.70 10.69
C VAL A 26 7.38 -5.73 12.01
N ARG A 27 7.65 -6.70 12.89
CA ARG A 27 7.00 -6.77 14.21
C ARG A 27 7.28 -5.54 15.07
N LYS A 28 8.53 -5.05 15.08
CA LYS A 28 8.91 -3.84 15.80
C LYS A 28 8.13 -2.64 15.25
N LEU A 29 8.06 -2.50 13.93
CA LEU A 29 7.34 -1.39 13.30
C LEU A 29 5.82 -1.44 13.58
N LEU A 30 5.20 -2.61 13.51
CA LEU A 30 3.80 -2.81 13.93
C LEU A 30 3.57 -2.33 15.36
N ARG A 31 4.46 -2.73 16.28
CA ARG A 31 4.35 -2.35 17.69
C ARG A 31 4.44 -0.84 17.89
N GLU A 32 5.39 -0.17 17.23
CA GLU A 32 5.53 1.29 17.32
C GLU A 32 4.33 2.03 16.76
N ILE A 33 3.72 1.51 15.68
CA ILE A 33 2.52 2.12 15.08
C ILE A 33 1.30 1.94 16.00
N GLU A 34 1.11 0.74 16.58
CA GLU A 34 0.05 0.49 17.56
C GLU A 34 0.17 1.39 18.80
N LEU A 35 1.39 1.66 19.27
CA LEU A 35 1.64 2.54 20.42
C LEU A 35 1.25 4.00 20.16
N ARG A 36 1.23 4.45 18.90
CA ARG A 36 0.80 5.81 18.53
C ARG A 36 -0.72 6.00 18.59
N GLN A 37 -1.49 4.92 18.68
CA GLN A 37 -2.96 4.94 18.72
C GLN A 37 -3.62 5.68 17.54
N ASP A 38 -2.92 5.81 16.41
CA ASP A 38 -3.46 6.39 15.18
C ASP A 38 -4.08 5.28 14.32
N VAL A 39 -5.40 5.19 14.38
CA VAL A 39 -6.20 4.17 13.67
C VAL A 39 -6.00 4.26 12.15
N ARG A 40 -5.83 5.47 11.58
CA ARG A 40 -5.59 5.65 10.15
C ARG A 40 -4.25 5.05 9.76
N SER A 41 -3.19 5.42 10.47
CA SER A 41 -1.83 4.92 10.22
C SER A 41 -1.73 3.41 10.40
N ILE A 42 -2.43 2.85 11.41
CA ILE A 42 -2.52 1.40 11.62
C ILE A 42 -3.16 0.71 10.40
N ALA A 43 -4.28 1.22 9.89
CA ALA A 43 -4.97 0.67 8.72
C ALA A 43 -4.13 0.77 7.43
N ILE A 44 -3.48 1.92 7.20
CA ILE A 44 -2.57 2.14 6.05
C ILE A 44 -1.43 1.12 6.08
N PHE A 45 -0.74 1.00 7.22
CA PHE A 45 0.40 0.11 7.34
C PHE A 45 -0.02 -1.37 7.19
N SER A 46 -1.15 -1.73 7.79
CA SER A 46 -1.75 -3.05 7.67
C SER A 46 -2.03 -3.43 6.21
N LEU A 47 -2.61 -2.53 5.41
CA LEU A 47 -2.82 -2.78 3.99
C LEU A 47 -1.50 -2.99 3.24
N PHE A 48 -0.49 -2.14 3.46
CA PHE A 48 0.83 -2.37 2.85
C PHE A 48 1.41 -3.74 3.19
N LEU A 49 1.35 -4.10 4.48
CA LEU A 49 1.93 -5.34 4.98
C LEU A 49 1.23 -6.58 4.41
N TYR A 50 -0.11 -6.59 4.42
CA TYR A 50 -0.87 -7.80 4.07
C TYR A 50 -1.17 -7.92 2.58
N THR A 51 -1.19 -6.82 1.82
CA THR A 51 -1.53 -6.86 0.39
C THR A 51 -0.35 -6.62 -0.54
N GLY A 52 0.77 -6.09 -0.02
CA GLY A 52 1.91 -5.68 -0.84
C GLY A 52 1.52 -4.65 -1.91
N CYS A 53 0.50 -3.83 -1.64
CA CYS A 53 0.06 -2.81 -2.58
C CYS A 53 1.11 -1.70 -2.74
N ARG A 54 1.06 -1.02 -3.88
CA ARG A 54 1.90 0.16 -4.09
C ARG A 54 1.25 1.37 -3.43
N VAL A 55 2.02 2.41 -3.15
CA VAL A 55 1.48 3.67 -2.61
C VAL A 55 0.38 4.25 -3.52
N GLY A 56 0.55 4.18 -4.84
CA GLY A 56 -0.48 4.62 -5.79
C GLY A 56 -1.76 3.79 -5.71
N ASP A 57 -1.65 2.47 -5.50
CA ASP A 57 -2.82 1.60 -5.30
C ASP A 57 -3.57 2.00 -4.01
N LEU A 58 -2.84 2.32 -2.94
CA LEU A 58 -3.44 2.71 -1.65
C LEU A 58 -4.13 4.08 -1.73
N VAL A 59 -3.47 5.07 -2.33
CA VAL A 59 -3.99 6.44 -2.45
C VAL A 59 -5.21 6.52 -3.35
N SER A 60 -5.31 5.65 -4.36
CA SER A 60 -6.44 5.57 -5.29
C SER A 60 -7.52 4.56 -4.88
N LEU A 61 -7.39 3.91 -3.71
CA LEU A 61 -8.35 2.91 -3.26
C LEU A 61 -9.67 3.59 -2.88
N GLU A 62 -10.77 3.20 -3.52
CA GLU A 62 -12.09 3.74 -3.26
C GLU A 62 -12.91 2.83 -2.33
N LEU A 63 -13.92 3.40 -1.66
CA LEU A 63 -14.82 2.65 -0.76
C LEU A 63 -15.49 1.47 -1.48
N SER A 64 -15.84 1.62 -2.77
CA SER A 64 -16.43 0.54 -3.57
C SER A 64 -15.48 -0.62 -3.88
N ASP A 65 -14.19 -0.45 -3.65
CA ASP A 65 -13.17 -1.48 -3.87
C ASP A 65 -12.99 -2.40 -2.67
N VAL A 66 -13.60 -2.05 -1.54
CA VAL A 66 -13.43 -2.73 -0.26
C VAL A 66 -14.65 -3.62 0.01
N MET A 67 -14.41 -4.92 0.17
CA MET A 67 -15.39 -5.87 0.64
C MET A 67 -14.93 -6.48 1.96
N ILE A 68 -15.68 -6.26 3.05
CA ILE A 68 -15.38 -6.82 4.37
C ILE A 68 -16.62 -7.57 4.86
N GLY A 69 -16.43 -8.84 5.21
CA GLY A 69 -17.39 -9.63 5.96
C GLY A 69 -16.72 -10.33 7.13
N ASP A 70 -17.50 -11.07 7.92
CA ASP A 70 -17.01 -11.73 9.14
C ASP A 70 -15.92 -12.76 8.87
N ARG A 71 -16.12 -13.58 7.83
CA ARG A 71 -15.24 -14.72 7.49
C ARG A 71 -14.27 -14.45 6.34
N SER A 72 -14.56 -13.47 5.50
CA SER A 72 -13.77 -13.15 4.32
C SER A 72 -13.77 -11.65 4.03
N GLY A 73 -12.90 -11.23 3.13
CA GLY A 73 -12.87 -9.87 2.61
C GLY A 73 -11.78 -9.74 1.57
N SER A 74 -11.83 -8.68 0.79
CA SER A 74 -10.87 -8.39 -0.27
C SER A 74 -10.84 -6.91 -0.59
N VAL A 75 -9.75 -6.49 -1.23
CA VAL A 75 -9.64 -5.17 -1.86
C VAL A 75 -9.33 -5.34 -3.35
N VAL A 76 -9.89 -4.44 -4.15
CA VAL A 76 -9.65 -4.39 -5.59
C VAL A 76 -8.73 -3.22 -5.91
N PHE A 77 -7.53 -3.49 -6.41
CA PHE A 77 -6.63 -2.45 -6.90
C PHE A 77 -6.79 -2.31 -8.42
N ARG A 78 -7.34 -1.19 -8.88
CA ARG A 78 -7.70 -0.95 -10.30
C ARG A 78 -6.54 -0.43 -11.16
N TYR A 79 -5.71 0.45 -10.61
CA TYR A 79 -4.73 1.23 -11.37
C TYR A 79 -3.33 0.58 -11.44
N GLY A 80 -3.28 -0.75 -11.61
CA GLY A 80 -2.02 -1.47 -11.78
C GLY A 80 -1.30 -1.14 -13.08
N LYS A 81 -0.01 -1.53 -13.17
CA LYS A 81 0.80 -1.38 -14.40
C LYS A 81 0.08 -2.00 -15.61
N GLY A 82 -0.12 -1.21 -16.66
CA GLY A 82 -0.85 -1.63 -17.86
C GLY A 82 -2.37 -1.67 -17.69
N ASN A 83 -2.92 -0.89 -16.75
CA ASN A 83 -4.35 -0.81 -16.44
C ASN A 83 -4.96 -2.15 -16.00
N LYS A 84 -4.15 -2.96 -15.29
CA LYS A 84 -4.57 -4.28 -14.80
C LYS A 84 -5.17 -4.16 -13.41
N GLN A 85 -6.39 -4.64 -13.27
CA GLN A 85 -7.06 -4.82 -11.99
C GLN A 85 -6.62 -6.13 -11.33
N ARG A 86 -6.51 -6.13 -9.99
CA ARG A 86 -6.36 -7.36 -9.20
C ARG A 86 -7.20 -7.29 -7.93
N SER A 87 -7.81 -8.42 -7.57
CA SER A 87 -8.44 -8.60 -6.26
C SER A 87 -7.45 -9.27 -5.32
N VAL A 88 -7.30 -8.73 -4.10
CA VAL A 88 -6.42 -9.26 -3.06
C VAL A 88 -7.26 -9.62 -1.84
N PRO A 89 -7.27 -10.89 -1.40
CA PRO A 89 -7.99 -11.28 -0.20
C PRO A 89 -7.33 -10.66 1.04
N LEU A 90 -8.17 -10.23 2.00
CA LEU A 90 -7.73 -9.65 3.25
C LEU A 90 -7.80 -10.67 4.40
N PRO A 91 -6.68 -10.97 5.08
CA PRO A 91 -6.71 -11.77 6.29
C PRO A 91 -7.39 -11.00 7.43
N LEU A 92 -7.80 -11.70 8.49
CA LEU A 92 -8.53 -11.12 9.63
C LEU A 92 -7.86 -9.85 10.23
N PRO A 93 -6.53 -9.79 10.45
CA PRO A 93 -5.90 -8.58 11.00
C PRO A 93 -6.04 -7.36 10.08
N ALA A 94 -5.98 -7.56 8.76
CA ALA A 94 -6.17 -6.48 7.79
C ALA A 94 -7.61 -5.98 7.76
N ARG A 95 -8.57 -6.92 7.80
CA ARG A 95 -10.00 -6.56 7.90
C ARG A 95 -10.31 -5.76 9.15
N ARG A 96 -9.80 -6.17 10.31
CA ARG A 96 -10.05 -5.48 11.60
C ARG A 96 -9.55 -4.04 11.61
N THR A 97 -8.31 -3.84 11.16
CA THR A 97 -7.69 -2.51 11.14
C THR A 97 -8.34 -1.59 10.11
N LEU A 98 -8.67 -2.11 8.92
CA LEU A 98 -9.40 -1.36 7.91
C LEU A 98 -10.82 -1.01 8.37
N GLN A 99 -11.55 -1.96 8.97
CA GLN A 99 -12.88 -1.73 9.52
C GLN A 99 -12.87 -0.66 10.62
N ALA A 100 -11.91 -0.72 11.55
CA ALA A 100 -11.76 0.28 12.60
C ALA A 100 -11.52 1.69 12.04
N TRP A 101 -10.75 1.82 10.96
CA TRP A 101 -10.60 3.10 10.26
C TRP A 101 -11.92 3.54 9.61
N LEU A 102 -12.61 2.65 8.90
CA LEU A 102 -13.87 2.98 8.21
C LEU A 102 -14.97 3.43 9.18
N GLU A 103 -14.99 2.93 10.41
CA GLU A 103 -15.94 3.32 11.46
C GLU A 103 -15.75 4.75 11.94
N ILE A 104 -14.51 5.25 11.97
CA ILE A 104 -14.19 6.60 12.43
C ILE A 104 -13.83 7.57 11.29
N ARG A 105 -13.82 7.07 10.04
CA ARG A 105 -13.45 7.85 8.87
C ARG A 105 -14.36 9.08 8.79
N PRO A 106 -13.80 10.30 8.76
CA PRO A 106 -14.61 11.51 8.74
C PRO A 106 -15.47 11.56 7.46
N PRO A 107 -16.66 12.19 7.53
CA PRO A 107 -17.44 12.51 6.33
C PRO A 107 -16.58 13.35 5.37
N ALA A 108 -16.55 12.95 4.11
CA ALA A 108 -15.82 13.65 3.06
C ALA A 108 -16.53 13.45 1.72
N GLU A 109 -16.44 14.43 0.83
CA GLU A 109 -16.93 14.31 -0.54
C GLU A 109 -16.12 13.30 -1.38
N SER A 110 -14.90 12.98 -0.92
CA SER A 110 -14.03 11.99 -1.55
C SER A 110 -14.53 10.56 -1.34
N LEU A 111 -14.51 9.76 -2.42
CA LEU A 111 -14.79 8.33 -2.39
C LEU A 111 -13.60 7.47 -1.94
N HIS A 112 -12.43 8.09 -1.70
CA HIS A 112 -11.23 7.36 -1.32
C HIS A 112 -11.32 6.81 0.11
N VAL A 113 -10.80 5.61 0.33
CA VAL A 113 -10.75 4.96 1.64
C VAL A 113 -10.02 5.83 2.66
N PHE A 114 -8.86 6.37 2.28
CA PHE A 114 -8.07 7.27 3.13
C PHE A 114 -8.23 8.70 2.65
N VAL A 115 -8.53 9.60 3.59
CA VAL A 115 -8.61 11.04 3.34
C VAL A 115 -7.46 11.76 4.03
N GLY A 116 -7.00 12.84 3.40
CA GLY A 116 -6.05 13.78 4.01
C GLY A 116 -6.72 14.54 5.16
N GLU A 117 -5.90 15.01 6.08
CA GLU A 117 -6.31 16.03 7.07
C GLU A 117 -6.47 17.39 6.39
#